data_AF-A0A8S1MB31-F1
#
_entry.id   AF-A0A8S1MB31-F1
#
_cell.length_a   1.000
_cell.length_b   1.000
_cell.length_c   1.000
_cell.angle_alpha   90.00
_cell.angle_beta   90.00
_cell.angle_gamma   90.00
#
_symmetry.space_group_name_H-M   'P 1'
#
loop_
_entity.id
_entity.type
_entity.pdbx_description
1 polymer ?
#
loop_
_entity_poly.entity_id
_entity_poly.type
_entity_poly.pdbx_seq_one_letter_code
_entity_poly.pdbx_strand_id
1 'polypeptide(L)'
;MRKDDHVTITAFSKMVGNSLIIAEQLFSEVIICQVFNLRSYRPQNRDNITENAKKIRIEEGWAQSSIRTEIFLQLWNEEHLNI
;
A
#
# COMPACT_ATOMS: atom_id res chain seq x y z
N MET A 1 -16.75 11.10 9.16
CA MET A 1 -15.71 10.08 8.91
C MET A 1 -14.68 10.21 10.03
N ARG A 2 -14.59 9.26 10.97
CA ARG A 2 -13.62 9.34 12.08
C ARG A 2 -12.23 9.13 11.50
N LYS A 3 -11.36 10.13 11.59
CA LYS A 3 -10.11 10.23 10.82
C LYS A 3 -8.98 9.36 11.38
N ASP A 4 -9.19 8.71 12.53
CA ASP A 4 -8.09 8.43 13.44
C ASP A 4 -7.68 6.95 13.56
N ASP A 5 -8.30 6.00 12.85
CA ASP A 5 -7.87 4.58 12.82
C ASP A 5 -8.03 3.92 11.44
N HIS A 6 -7.63 4.64 10.39
CA HIS A 6 -7.67 4.12 9.02
C HIS A 6 -6.30 3.64 8.57
N VAL A 7 -6.08 2.33 8.63
CA VAL A 7 -4.93 1.69 8.00
C VAL A 7 -5.28 1.44 6.54
N THR A 8 -4.29 1.47 5.67
CA THR A 8 -4.46 0.96 4.32
C THR A 8 -3.35 0.01 3.98
N ILE A 9 -3.75 -1.05 3.30
CA ILE A 9 -2.90 -2.13 2.88
C ILE A 9 -2.80 -2.05 1.37
N THR A 10 -1.61 -1.76 0.86
CA THR A 10 -1.32 -1.82 -0.56
C THR A 10 -0.70 -3.17 -0.88
N ALA A 11 -1.35 -3.93 -1.75
CA ALA A 11 -0.95 -5.27 -2.13
C ALA A 11 -1.10 -5.51 -3.64
N PHE A 12 -0.60 -6.65 -4.09
CA PHE A 12 -0.71 -7.11 -5.48
C PHE A 12 -0.76 -8.64 -5.52
N SER A 13 -1.15 -9.19 -6.67
CA SER A 13 -1.18 -10.65 -6.88
C SER A 13 -1.98 -11.36 -5.77
N LYS A 14 -1.50 -12.50 -5.27
CA LYS A 14 -2.11 -13.31 -4.22
C LYS A 14 -2.27 -12.54 -2.90
N MET A 15 -1.39 -11.60 -2.60
CA MET A 15 -1.45 -10.84 -1.35
C MET A 15 -2.68 -9.93 -1.25
N VAL A 16 -3.36 -9.63 -2.35
CA VAL A 16 -4.65 -8.90 -2.31
C VAL A 16 -5.71 -9.71 -1.57
N GLY A 17 -5.83 -11.02 -1.87
CA GLY A 17 -6.79 -11.90 -1.20
C GLY A 17 -6.51 -12.02 0.30
N ASN A 18 -5.24 -12.22 0.67
CA ASN A 18 -4.83 -12.26 2.08
C ASN A 18 -5.12 -10.93 2.79
N SER A 19 -4.90 -9.80 2.11
CA SER A 19 -5.15 -8.46 2.68
C SER A 19 -6.64 -8.21 2.93
N LEU A 20 -7.53 -8.73 2.09
CA LEU A 20 -8.98 -8.65 2.30
C LEU A 20 -9.41 -9.45 3.53
N ILE A 21 -8.90 -10.66 3.71
CA ILE A 21 -9.16 -11.49 4.90
C ILE A 21 -8.68 -10.78 6.17
N ILE A 22 -7.48 -10.20 6.13
CA ILE A 22 -6.93 -9.42 7.26
C ILE A 22 -7.81 -8.19 7.54
N ALA A 23 -8.31 -7.51 6.50
CA ALA A 23 -9.19 -6.36 6.68
C ALA A 23 -10.52 -6.73 7.35
N GLU A 24 -11.09 -7.90 7.03
CA GLU A 24 -12.29 -8.43 7.71
C GLU A 24 -12.02 -8.79 9.18
N GLN A 25 -10.85 -9.37 9.48
CA GLN A 25 -10.44 -9.67 10.84
C GLN A 25 -10.26 -8.38 11.67
N LEU A 26 -9.54 -7.41 11.12
CA LEU A 26 -9.29 -6.12 11.77
C LEU A 26 -10.56 -5.30 11.99
N PHE A 27 -11.57 -5.46 11.12
CA PHE A 27 -12.88 -4.84 11.33
C PHE A 27 -13.55 -5.34 12.61
N SER A 28 -13.34 -6.61 12.98
CA SER A 28 -13.84 -7.19 14.24
C SER A 28 -13.16 -6.57 15.48
N GLU A 29 -11.94 -6.07 15.31
CA GLU A 29 -11.16 -5.35 16.33
C GLU A 29 -11.40 -3.82 16.29
N VAL A 30 -12.40 -3.36 15.52
CA VAL A 30 -12.77 -1.95 15.34
C VAL A 30 -11.73 -1.15 14.53
N ILE A 31 -10.80 -1.82 13.84
CA ILE A 31 -9.81 -1.20 12.97
C ILE A 31 -10.32 -1.22 11.52
N ILE A 32 -10.43 -0.04 10.90
CA ILE A 32 -10.92 0.06 9.52
C ILE A 32 -9.74 0.02 8.56
N CYS A 33 -9.65 -1.05 7.78
CA CYS A 33 -8.62 -1.22 6.76
C CYS A 33 -9.17 -1.03 5.35
N GLN A 34 -8.56 -0.11 4.60
CA GLN A 34 -8.74 -0.03 3.15
C GLN A 34 -7.72 -0.96 2.49
N VAL A 35 -8.16 -1.80 1.54
CA VAL A 35 -7.24 -2.62 0.73
C VAL A 35 -7.13 -2.01 -0.66
N PHE A 36 -5.91 -1.66 -1.06
CA PHE A 36 -5.60 -1.12 -2.36
C PHE A 36 -4.80 -2.15 -3.19
N ASN A 37 -5.30 -2.44 -4.38
CA ASN A 37 -4.64 -3.34 -5.33
C ASN A 37 -3.88 -2.50 -6.37
N LEU A 38 -2.56 -2.69 -6.46
CA LEU A 38 -1.71 -1.97 -7.43
C LEU A 38 -2.11 -2.23 -8.89
N ARG A 39 -2.58 -3.45 -9.20
CA ARG A 39 -2.91 -3.98 -10.56
C ARG A 39 -1.74 -4.01 -11.56
N SER A 40 -1.00 -2.92 -11.71
CA SER A 40 0.09 -2.76 -12.68
C SER A 40 1.36 -2.29 -11.97
N TYR A 41 2.47 -2.98 -12.21
CA TYR A 41 3.79 -2.57 -11.69
C TYR A 41 4.50 -1.56 -12.58
N ARG A 42 4.23 -1.59 -13.89
CA ARG A 42 4.86 -0.69 -14.87
C ARG A 42 3.88 -0.43 -16.02
N PRO A 43 3.52 0.84 -16.31
CA PRO A 43 3.74 2.01 -15.46
C PRO A 43 2.95 1.89 -14.14
N GLN A 44 3.54 2.35 -13.04
CA GLN A 44 2.81 2.44 -11.77
C GLN A 44 1.83 3.61 -11.80
N ASN A 45 0.67 3.44 -11.15
CA ASN A 45 -0.26 4.54 -10.95
C ASN A 45 0.25 5.47 -9.84
N ARG A 46 1.03 6.48 -10.23
CA ARG A 46 1.73 7.40 -9.32
C ARG A 46 0.76 8.21 -8.46
N ASP A 47 -0.27 8.79 -9.07
CA ASP A 47 -1.26 9.62 -8.40
C ASP A 47 -1.91 8.88 -7.22
N ASN A 48 -2.32 7.62 -7.47
CA ASN A 48 -2.89 6.77 -6.43
C ASN A 48 -1.85 6.37 -5.38
N ILE A 49 -0.57 6.19 -5.72
CA ILE A 49 0.47 5.84 -4.75
C ILE A 49 0.76 7.02 -3.81
N THR A 50 0.80 8.25 -4.33
CA THR A 50 1.12 9.46 -3.58
C THR A 50 -0.02 9.86 -2.64
N GLU A 51 -1.29 9.75 -3.09
CA GLU A 51 -2.46 9.90 -2.20
C GLU A 51 -2.44 8.87 -1.05
N ASN A 52 -1.78 7.74 -1.26
CA ASN A 52 -1.74 6.59 -0.37
C ASN A 52 -0.32 6.31 0.18
N ALA A 53 0.50 7.34 0.40
CA ALA A 53 1.91 7.20 0.74
C ALA A 53 2.22 6.53 2.11
N LYS A 54 1.43 6.87 3.16
CA LYS A 54 1.66 6.49 4.58
C LYS A 54 1.01 5.15 4.97
N LYS A 55 1.26 4.08 4.21
CA LYS A 55 0.44 2.84 4.24
C LYS A 55 1.29 1.57 4.29
N ILE A 56 0.70 0.48 4.80
CA ILE A 56 1.36 -0.84 4.92
C ILE A 56 1.39 -1.48 3.53
N ARG A 57 2.58 -1.90 3.08
CA ARG A 57 2.75 -2.58 1.79
C ARG A 57 3.03 -4.06 2.03
N ILE A 58 2.29 -4.94 1.37
CA ILE A 58 2.43 -6.39 1.51
C ILE A 58 2.76 -6.98 0.14
N GLU A 59 3.86 -7.74 0.10
CA GLU A 59 4.36 -8.38 -1.11
C GLU A 59 4.91 -9.77 -0.77
N GLU A 60 4.88 -10.65 -1.76
CA GLU A 60 5.38 -12.04 -1.66
C GLU A 60 6.83 -12.20 -2.12
N GLY A 61 7.40 -11.16 -2.72
CA GLY A 61 8.78 -11.15 -3.23
C GLY A 61 9.83 -10.98 -2.13
N TRP A 62 11.10 -11.04 -2.53
CA TRP A 62 12.20 -10.72 -1.64
C TRP A 62 12.13 -9.26 -1.17
N ALA A 63 12.50 -9.01 0.08
CA ALA A 63 12.50 -7.67 0.65
C ALA A 63 13.52 -6.74 -0.04
N GLN A 64 14.65 -7.29 -0.47
CA GLN A 64 15.66 -6.53 -1.22
C GLN A 64 15.22 -6.31 -2.66
N SER A 65 15.41 -5.09 -3.16
CA SER A 65 15.05 -4.68 -4.53
C SER A 65 13.58 -4.95 -4.88
N SER A 66 12.70 -4.82 -3.89
CA SER A 66 11.28 -5.11 -4.03
C SER A 66 10.49 -3.95 -4.64
N ILE A 67 9.24 -4.20 -5.05
CA ILE A 67 8.38 -3.13 -5.57
C ILE A 67 8.07 -2.10 -4.48
N ARG A 68 8.00 -2.53 -3.22
CA ARG A 68 7.88 -1.62 -2.07
C ARG A 68 9.06 -0.66 -1.98
N THR A 69 10.28 -1.16 -2.22
CA THR A 69 11.49 -0.34 -2.22
C THR A 69 11.44 0.71 -3.35
N GLU A 70 11.02 0.31 -4.56
CA GLU A 70 10.83 1.24 -5.68
C GLU A 70 9.81 2.33 -5.33
N ILE A 71 8.65 1.96 -4.79
CA ILE A 71 7.61 2.92 -4.39
C ILE A 71 8.12 3.87 -3.30
N PHE A 72 8.82 3.36 -2.29
CA PHE A 72 9.37 4.18 -1.21
C PHE A 72 10.37 5.19 -1.75
N LEU A 73 11.26 4.76 -2.65
CA LEU A 73 12.23 5.64 -3.29
C LEU A 73 11.53 6.70 -4.15
N GLN A 74 10.48 6.33 -4.89
CA GLN A 74 9.72 7.29 -5.70
C GLN A 74 9.06 8.36 -4.83
N LEU A 75 8.39 7.97 -3.74
CA LEU A 75 7.79 8.91 -2.79
C LEU A 75 8.84 9.81 -2.15
N TRP A 76 10.00 9.24 -1.77
CA TRP A 76 11.09 10.02 -1.19
C TRP A 76 11.64 11.05 -2.18
N ASN A 77 11.84 10.66 -3.44
CA ASN A 77 12.29 11.57 -4.51
C ASN A 77 11.26 12.68 -4.77
N GLU A 78 9.97 12.35 -4.84
CA GLU A 78 8.89 13.33 -5.01
C GLU A 78 8.87 14.34 -3.85
N GLU A 79 9.04 13.88 -2.59
CA GLU A 79 9.05 14.73 -1.41
C GLU A 79 10.32 15.60 -1.26
N HIS A 80 11.49 15.09 -1.65
CA HIS A 80 12.79 15.72 -1.31
C HIS A 80 13.53 16.31 -2.51
N LEU A 81 13.29 15.80 -3.72
CA LEU A 81 14.00 16.18 -4.93
C LEU A 81 13.10 16.87 -5.96
N ASN A 82 11.76 16.87 -5.78
CA ASN A 82 10.78 17.44 -6.73
C ASN A 82 10.98 16.94 -8.18
N ILE A 83 11.43 15.68 -8.34
CA ILE A 83 11.65 15.01 -9.64
C ILE A 83 10.88 13.70 -9.73
#